data_AF-A0ABD7L474-F1
#
_entry.id   AF-A0ABD7L474-F1
#
_cell.length_a   1.000
_cell.length_b   1.000
_cell.length_c   1.000
_cell.angle_alpha   90.00
_cell.angle_beta   90.00
_cell.angle_gamma   90.00
#
_symmetry.space_group_name_H-M   'P 1'
#
loop_
_entity.id
_entity.type
_entity.pdbx_description
1 polymer ?
#
loop_
_entity_poly.entity_id
_entity_poly.type
_entity_poly.pdbx_seq_one_letter_code
_entity_poly.pdbx_strand_id
1 'polypeptide(L)' 'MWSVWNTDNFRDAILLAANLADDADSVAATAGQIAGALYGYSAIPQDWKDKLVQHERIATMAGKLFDRAPEDNFL' A
#
# COMPACT_ATOMS: atom_id res chain seq x y z
N MET A 1 5.27 -5.49 -9.68
CA MET A 1 4.18 -6.36 -10.20
C MET A 1 4.35 -7.81 -9.79
N TRP A 2 5.52 -8.43 -10.03
CA TRP A 2 5.73 -9.87 -9.76
C TRP A 2 5.40 -10.31 -8.33
N SER A 3 5.83 -9.57 -7.30
CA SER A 3 5.56 -9.96 -5.90
C SER A 3 4.06 -10.03 -5.61
N VAL A 4 3.30 -9.01 -5.99
CA VAL A 4 1.84 -8.95 -5.81
C VAL A 4 1.13 -10.06 -6.58
N TRP A 5 1.56 -10.36 -7.80
CA TRP A 5 0.97 -11.43 -8.62
C TRP A 5 1.21 -12.83 -8.05
N ASN A 6 2.30 -13.04 -7.31
CA ASN A 6 2.69 -14.35 -6.77
C ASN A 6 2.28 -14.53 -5.29
N THR A 7 1.39 -13.70 -4.77
CA THR A 7 0.93 -13.74 -3.38
C THR A 7 -0.56 -13.40 -3.29
N ASP A 8 -1.23 -13.88 -2.24
CA ASP A 8 -2.68 -13.72 -2.09
C ASP A 8 -3.10 -12.75 -0.98
N ASN A 9 -2.14 -12.03 -0.37
CA ASN A 9 -2.42 -11.04 0.67
C ASN A 9 -1.33 -9.95 0.75
N PHE A 10 -1.67 -8.82 1.38
CA PHE A 10 -0.78 -7.66 1.51
C PHE A 10 0.54 -8.00 2.21
N ARG A 11 0.46 -8.77 3.31
CA ARG A 11 1.63 -9.09 4.14
C ARG A 11 2.68 -9.85 3.32
N ASP A 12 2.26 -10.89 2.62
CA ASP A 12 3.16 -11.73 1.85
C ASP A 12 3.68 -10.99 0.61
N ALA A 13 2.86 -10.14 -0.03
CA ALA A 13 3.30 -9.30 -1.14
C ALA A 13 4.46 -8.36 -0.74
N ILE A 14 4.35 -7.72 0.42
CA ILE A 14 5.39 -6.83 0.97
C ILE A 14 6.64 -7.62 1.37
N LEU A 15 6.47 -8.74 2.09
CA LEU A 15 7.61 -9.55 2.51
C LEU A 15 8.35 -10.14 1.31
N LEU A 16 7.63 -10.61 0.29
CA LEU A 16 8.25 -11.12 -0.93
C LEU A 16 9.02 -10.02 -1.66
N ALA A 17 8.47 -8.80 -1.76
CA ALA A 17 9.14 -7.67 -2.39
C ALA A 17 10.39 -7.21 -1.63
N ALA A 18 10.29 -7.04 -0.30
CA ALA A 18 11.36 -6.51 0.53
C ALA A 18 12.54 -7.48 0.69
N ASN A 19 12.34 -8.78 0.47
CA ASN A 19 13.39 -9.79 0.54
C ASN A 19 14.12 -10.02 -0.80
N LEU A 20 13.87 -9.22 -1.84
CA LEU A 20 14.57 -9.32 -3.14
C LEU A 20 16.00 -8.75 -3.13
N ALA A 21 16.44 -8.16 -2.01
CA ALA A 21 17.71 -7.46 -1.86
C ALA A 21 17.86 -6.27 -2.84
N ASP A 22 19.10 -5.78 -3.00
CA ASP A 22 19.44 -4.62 -3.83
C ASP A 22 18.57 -3.39 -3.49
N ASP A 23 17.79 -2.90 -4.45
CA ASP A 23 16.83 -1.79 -4.29
C ASP A 23 15.49 -2.27 -3.68
N ALA A 24 15.58 -2.94 -2.53
CA ALA A 24 14.45 -3.57 -1.85
C ALA A 24 13.41 -2.55 -1.38
N ASP A 25 13.83 -1.34 -1.01
CA ASP A 25 12.93 -0.27 -0.55
C ASP A 25 12.05 0.25 -1.69
N SER A 26 12.62 0.50 -2.88
CA SER A 26 11.83 0.95 -4.03
C SER A 26 10.82 -0.10 -4.49
N VAL A 27 11.22 -1.37 -4.53
CA VAL A 27 10.33 -2.47 -4.94
C VAL A 27 9.24 -2.70 -3.88
N ALA A 28 9.56 -2.68 -2.59
CA ALA A 28 8.57 -2.81 -1.51
C ALA A 28 7.59 -1.63 -1.47
N ALA A 29 8.07 -0.40 -1.67
CA ALA A 29 7.20 0.78 -1.74
C ALA A 29 6.22 0.72 -2.91
N THR A 30 6.69 0.27 -4.09
CA THR A 30 5.85 0.08 -5.27
C THR A 30 4.85 -1.05 -5.07
N ALA A 31 5.29 -2.18 -4.51
CA ALA A 31 4.42 -3.30 -4.17
C ALA A 31 3.34 -2.90 -3.15
N GLY A 32 3.68 -2.06 -2.17
CA GLY A 32 2.75 -1.58 -1.15
C GLY A 32 1.64 -0.70 -1.70
N GLN A 33 1.92 0.13 -2.71
CA GLN A 33 0.87 0.89 -3.39
C GLN A 33 -0.13 -0.04 -4.09
N ILE A 34 0.37 -1.02 -4.85
CA ILE A 34 -0.47 -1.94 -5.65
C ILE A 34 -1.24 -2.89 -4.74
N ALA A 35 -0.56 -3.59 -3.82
CA ALA A 35 -1.20 -4.50 -2.89
C ALA A 35 -2.15 -3.76 -1.92
N GLY A 36 -1.79 -2.55 -1.50
CA GLY A 36 -2.64 -1.71 -0.65
C GLY A 36 -3.94 -1.31 -1.34
N ALA A 37 -3.88 -0.98 -2.62
CA ALA A 37 -5.08 -0.71 -3.43
C ALA A 37 -5.91 -1.97 -3.67
N LEU A 38 -5.28 -3.13 -3.88
CA LEU A 38 -5.95 -4.40 -4.16
C LEU A 38 -6.66 -4.98 -2.93
N TYR A 39 -5.98 -5.05 -1.79
CA TYR A 39 -6.50 -5.71 -0.58
C TYR A 39 -7.16 -4.73 0.40
N GLY A 40 -6.95 -3.43 0.21
CA GLY A 40 -7.47 -2.37 1.07
C GLY A 40 -6.66 -2.14 2.34
N TYR A 41 -6.82 -0.96 2.92
CA TYR A 41 -6.12 -0.53 4.13
C TYR A 41 -6.40 -1.42 5.36
N SER A 42 -7.59 -2.03 5.43
CA SER A 42 -7.96 -2.97 6.51
C SER A 42 -7.17 -4.29 6.46
N ALA A 43 -6.62 -4.67 5.31
CA ALA A 43 -5.82 -5.89 5.15
C ALA A 43 -4.35 -5.71 5.56
N ILE A 44 -3.90 -4.48 5.82
CA ILE A 44 -2.55 -4.21 6.32
C ILE A 44 -2.47 -4.71 7.78
N PRO A 45 -1.45 -5.53 8.13
CA PRO A 45 -1.26 -5.99 9.51
C PRO A 45 -1.31 -4.83 10.51
N GLN A 46 -2.14 -4.97 11.55
CA GLN A 46 -2.35 -3.91 12.54
C GLN A 46 -1.05 -3.52 13.23
N ASP A 47 -0.21 -4.51 13.54
CA ASP A 47 1.08 -4.30 14.18
C ASP A 47 2.09 -3.55 13.29
N TRP A 48 1.90 -3.51 11.97
CA TRP A 48 2.69 -2.68 11.06
C TRP A 48 2.19 -1.25 11.04
N LYS A 49 0.86 -1.06 11.01
CA LYS A 49 0.24 0.26 11.12
C LYS A 49 0.64 0.97 12.41
N ASP A 50 0.60 0.25 13.53
CA ASP A 50 0.96 0.79 14.85
C ASP A 50 2.43 1.24 14.94
N LYS A 51 3.33 0.64 14.13
CA LYS A 51 4.76 0.99 14.08
C LYS A 51 5.09 2.05 13.03
N LEU A 52 4.20 2.31 12.07
CA LEU A 52 4.46 3.25 11.00
C LEU A 52 4.46 4.68 11.54
N VAL A 53 5.61 5.35 11.42
CA VAL A 53 5.74 6.76 11.81
C VAL A 53 4.77 7.61 11.01
N GLN A 54 4.01 8.46 11.72
CA GLN A 54 2.96 9.32 11.14
C GLN A 54 1.80 8.56 10.46
N HIS A 55 1.58 7.30 10.81
CA HIS A 55 0.47 6.47 10.32
C HIS A 55 -0.86 7.22 10.19
N GLU A 56 -1.36 7.81 11.28
CA GLU A 56 -2.64 8.53 11.31
C GLU A 56 -2.69 9.72 10.33
N ARG A 57 -1.58 10.46 10.20
CA ARG A 57 -1.48 11.59 9.29
C ARG A 57 -1.54 11.12 7.83
N ILE A 58 -0.86 10.03 7.49
CA ILE A 58 -0.86 9.45 6.15
C ILE A 58 -2.26 8.93 5.80
N ALA A 59 -2.89 8.17 6.71
CA ALA A 59 -4.25 7.65 6.51
C ALA A 59 -5.27 8.79 6.35
N THR A 60 -5.18 9.83 7.17
CA THR A 60 -6.02 11.03 7.06
C THR A 60 -5.83 11.74 5.72
N MET A 61 -4.59 11.83 5.23
CA MET A 61 -4.29 12.45 3.94
C MET A 61 -4.89 11.66 2.78
N ALA A 62 -4.78 10.33 2.82
CA ALA A 62 -5.39 9.45 1.83
C ALA A 62 -6.92 9.62 1.79
N GLY A 63 -7.59 9.64 2.96
CA GLY A 63 -9.02 9.91 3.05
C GLY A 63 -9.41 11.27 2.46
N LYS A 64 -8.67 12.34 2.80
CA LYS A 64 -8.90 13.68 2.24
C LYS A 64 -8.71 13.75 0.73
N LEU A 65 -7.78 12.98 0.16
CA LEU A 65 -7.58 12.92 -1.29
C LEU A 65 -8.75 12.19 -1.96
N PHE A 66 -9.19 11.08 -1.37
CA PHE A 66 -10.35 10.33 -1.84
C PHE A 66 -11.62 11.19 -1.83
N ASP A 67 -11.90 11.89 -0.73
CA ASP A 67 -13.08 12.78 -0.60
C ASP A 67 -13.03 14.00 -1.53
N ARG A 68 -11.84 14.37 -2.01
CA ARG A 68 -11.62 15.50 -2.93
C ARG A 68 -11.44 15.07 -4.38
N ALA A 69 -11.61 13.79 -4.69
CA ALA A 69 -11.56 13.32 -6.06
C ALA A 69 -12.63 14.09 -6.86
N PRO A 70 -12.27 14.75 -7.97
CA PRO A 70 -13.24 15.44 -8.79
C PRO A 70 -14.21 14.43 -9.39
N GLU A 71 -15.47 14.85 -9.57
CA GLU A 71 -16.39 14.11 -10.42
C GLU A 71 -15.82 14.03 -11.84
N ASP A 72 -16.07 12.92 -12.53
CA ASP A 72 -15.68 12.78 -13.92
C ASP A 72 -16.39 13.87 -14.75
N ASN A 73 -15.60 14.79 -15.33
CA ASN A 73 -16.12 15.78 -16.27
C ASN A 73 -16.40 15.09 -17.61
N PHE A 74 -17.49 14.35 -17.70
CA PHE A 74 -18.02 13.88 -18.98
C PHE A 74 -18.72 15.06 -19.69
N LEU A 75 -17.98 15.75 -20.56
CA LEU A 75 -18.50 16.53 -21.69
C LEU A 75 -18.28 15.75 -22.98
#